data_AF-A0A3M7BPW6-F1
#
_entry.id   AF-A0A3M7BPW6-F1
#
_cell.length_a   1.000
_cell.length_b   1.000
_cell.length_c   1.000
_cell.angle_alpha   90.00
_cell.angle_beta   90.00
_cell.angle_gamma   90.00
#
_symmetry.space_group_name_H-M   'P 1'
#
loop_
_entity.id
_entity.type
_entity.pdbx_description
1 polymer ?
#
loop_
_entity_poly.entity_id
_entity_poly.type
_entity_poly.pdbx_seq_one_letter_code
_entity_poly.pdbx_strand_id
1 'polypeptide(L)'
;MAAQEAVPLMRGSDHEEAQAHTMEPKKIDGDETAMHETMETPGVHNSGAVWQTRETYCEPGFKGIFTSYYVALCAVFAALGGLLFGYDQGVVSVILTEEQFLTRFTRIDEGSGNAGFWKGLLTAMIELGALLGALNQGWIADKYSRKYSIVIAVVVFTIGSALQTGAVDYAMLTVARFIGGLGIGMLSMVAPLYISEISPPEIRGTLLVLEEFSIVTGIVIAFWITYGTRYMPSEWAWRLPFLLQIFPGLGLGIGIIFLPFSPRWLASKGRDEEALHNLAKLRQLPTTDRRVQLELFDIRAEVALHQEINAERHP
;
A
#
# COMPACT_ATOMS: atom_id res chain seq x y z
N MET A 1 -43.62 -3.24 -56.13
CA MET A 1 -43.64 -4.07 -54.91
C MET A 1 -43.48 -3.13 -53.72
N ALA A 2 -44.41 -2.23 -53.39
CA ALA A 2 -45.87 -2.31 -53.26
C ALA A 2 -46.29 -3.40 -52.25
N ALA A 3 -46.44 -2.99 -50.98
CA ALA A 3 -47.61 -3.27 -50.14
C ALA A 3 -47.49 -2.46 -48.83
N GLN A 4 -47.97 -1.21 -48.89
CA GLN A 4 -48.60 -0.50 -47.79
C GLN A 4 -50.08 -0.92 -47.77
N GLU A 5 -50.65 -1.18 -46.60
CA GLU A 5 -52.07 -0.94 -46.31
C GLU A 5 -52.10 -0.37 -44.88
N ALA A 6 -52.28 0.93 -44.66
CA ALA A 6 -53.47 1.78 -44.82
C ALA A 6 -54.44 1.68 -43.62
N VAL A 7 -54.51 2.81 -42.90
CA VAL A 7 -55.44 3.18 -41.82
C VAL A 7 -56.81 3.55 -42.43
N PRO A 8 -57.95 3.46 -41.70
CA PRO A 8 -58.66 4.71 -41.42
C PRO A 8 -59.32 4.81 -40.03
N LEU A 9 -59.57 6.06 -39.67
CA LEU A 9 -60.13 6.63 -38.44
C LEU A 9 -61.68 6.65 -38.41
N MET A 10 -62.21 6.85 -37.19
CA MET A 10 -63.39 7.65 -36.77
C MET A 10 -64.71 6.97 -36.35
N ARG A 11 -65.12 7.41 -35.13
CA ARG A 11 -66.46 7.88 -34.67
C ARG A 11 -67.43 6.94 -33.93
N GLY A 12 -67.87 7.44 -32.76
CA GLY A 12 -69.14 7.12 -32.07
C GLY A 12 -69.12 5.78 -31.33
N SER A 13 -69.80 5.54 -30.21
CA SER A 13 -70.86 6.27 -29.50
C SER A 13 -71.11 5.54 -28.17
N ASP A 14 -71.82 6.22 -27.28
CA ASP A 14 -72.23 5.85 -25.93
C ASP A 14 -73.09 4.56 -25.77
N HIS A 15 -73.27 4.18 -24.50
CA HIS A 15 -74.23 3.21 -23.89
C HIS A 15 -73.81 1.73 -23.94
N GLU A 16 -73.90 0.88 -22.90
CA GLU A 16 -74.83 0.70 -21.77
C GLU A 16 -74.05 0.12 -20.54
N GLU A 17 -74.14 0.70 -19.34
CA GLU A 17 -75.10 0.39 -18.25
C GLU A 17 -75.03 -1.02 -17.65
N ALA A 18 -74.67 -1.09 -16.36
CA ALA A 18 -75.31 -1.99 -15.39
C ALA A 18 -75.19 -1.45 -13.95
N GLN A 19 -76.13 -0.55 -13.64
CA GLN A 19 -76.89 -0.40 -12.40
C GLN A 19 -76.22 0.09 -11.10
N ALA A 20 -76.67 1.29 -10.74
CA ALA A 20 -76.55 1.98 -9.46
C ALA A 20 -77.46 1.36 -8.37
N HIS A 21 -77.08 1.56 -7.11
CA HIS A 21 -78.01 2.08 -6.10
C HIS A 21 -77.27 2.62 -4.88
N THR A 22 -77.23 3.93 -4.75
CA THR A 22 -76.90 4.67 -3.53
C THR A 22 -78.19 4.90 -2.73
N MET A 23 -78.22 4.46 -1.47
CA MET A 23 -78.44 5.29 -0.26
C MET A 23 -78.80 4.40 0.96
N GLU A 24 -77.81 4.32 1.87
CA GLU A 24 -77.83 4.38 3.36
C GLU A 24 -79.04 3.87 4.17
N PRO A 25 -78.82 3.24 5.36
CA PRO A 25 -78.35 4.03 6.50
C PRO A 25 -77.57 3.33 7.65
N LYS A 26 -76.98 4.21 8.49
CA LYS A 26 -76.93 4.16 9.96
C LYS A 26 -75.65 3.63 10.63
N LYS A 27 -74.91 4.57 11.24
CA LYS A 27 -73.94 4.30 12.31
C LYS A 27 -74.64 3.79 13.57
N ILE A 28 -74.08 2.75 14.19
CA ILE A 28 -74.29 2.38 15.59
C ILE A 28 -72.91 2.11 16.19
N ASP A 29 -72.59 2.83 17.27
CA ASP A 29 -71.38 2.70 18.09
C ASP A 29 -71.25 1.32 18.74
N GLY A 30 -70.02 0.87 18.96
CA GLY A 30 -69.74 -0.31 19.79
C GLY A 30 -68.30 -0.79 19.69
N ASP A 31 -67.56 -0.61 20.78
CA ASP A 31 -66.19 -1.04 21.05
C ASP A 31 -66.02 -2.56 20.91
N GLU A 32 -65.14 -3.00 20.01
CA GLU A 32 -64.55 -4.35 20.00
C GLU A 32 -63.03 -4.24 19.94
N THR A 33 -62.45 -3.76 21.05
CA THR A 33 -61.06 -4.00 21.39
C THR A 33 -60.87 -5.45 21.86
N ALA A 34 -60.59 -6.37 20.94
CA ALA A 34 -59.72 -7.53 21.20
C ALA A 34 -59.40 -8.29 19.91
N MET A 35 -58.13 -8.67 19.75
CA MET A 35 -57.58 -9.57 18.72
C MET A 35 -57.13 -8.95 17.40
N HIS A 36 -56.18 -8.03 17.47
CA HIS A 36 -55.09 -7.99 16.49
C HIS A 36 -53.76 -7.85 17.24
N GLU A 37 -53.23 -8.99 17.68
CA GLU A 37 -51.81 -9.12 18.04
C GLU A 37 -51.00 -8.75 16.80
N THR A 38 -50.36 -7.60 16.85
CA THR A 38 -49.39 -7.17 15.85
C THR A 38 -48.11 -7.95 16.10
N MET A 39 -47.77 -8.82 15.15
CA MET A 39 -46.46 -9.46 15.09
C MET A 39 -45.45 -8.35 14.81
N GLU A 40 -44.79 -7.82 15.85
CA GLU A 40 -43.69 -6.87 15.71
C GLU A 40 -42.56 -7.54 14.92
N THR A 41 -42.34 -7.08 13.69
CA THR A 41 -41.13 -7.38 12.93
C THR A 41 -39.95 -6.67 13.61
N PRO A 42 -38.95 -7.41 14.13
CA PRO A 42 -37.81 -6.76 14.77
C PRO A 42 -36.95 -6.09 13.72
N GLY A 43 -36.75 -4.77 13.87
CA GLY A 43 -35.63 -4.06 13.28
C GLY A 43 -35.85 -3.60 11.84
N VAL A 44 -36.31 -2.36 11.70
CA VAL A 44 -36.05 -1.52 10.52
C VAL A 44 -34.56 -1.62 10.19
N HIS A 45 -34.21 -2.32 9.11
CA HIS A 45 -32.90 -2.21 8.50
C HIS A 45 -32.72 -0.75 8.12
N ASN A 46 -31.85 -0.05 8.84
CA ASN A 46 -31.52 1.32 8.54
C ASN A 46 -30.88 1.33 7.15
N SER A 47 -31.62 1.75 6.12
CA SER A 47 -31.20 1.83 4.72
C SER A 47 -30.13 2.92 4.47
N GLY A 48 -29.38 3.28 5.51
CA GLY A 48 -28.15 4.04 5.36
C GLY A 48 -27.12 3.13 4.69
N ALA A 49 -26.38 3.66 3.74
CA ALA A 49 -25.35 2.88 3.09
C ALA A 49 -24.34 2.37 4.14
N VAL A 50 -23.82 1.15 4.00
CA VAL A 50 -22.98 0.47 5.02
C VAL A 50 -21.78 1.32 5.48
N TRP A 51 -21.29 2.22 4.63
CA TRP A 51 -20.23 3.18 4.97
C TRP A 51 -20.65 4.34 5.90
N GLN A 52 -21.96 4.58 6.09
CA GLN A 52 -22.50 5.61 7.01
C GLN A 52 -22.57 5.13 8.46
N THR A 53 -22.55 3.82 8.71
CA THR A 53 -22.61 3.23 10.07
C THR A 53 -21.24 2.87 10.64
N ARG A 54 -20.16 3.07 9.86
CA ARG A 54 -18.79 2.78 10.29
C ARG A 54 -18.31 3.87 11.25
N GLU A 55 -18.20 3.54 12.53
CA GLU A 55 -17.55 4.41 13.51
C GLU A 55 -16.06 4.54 13.17
N THR A 56 -15.59 5.78 13.06
CA THR A 56 -14.20 6.08 12.69
C THR A 56 -13.26 5.95 13.88
N TYR A 57 -11.99 5.64 13.60
CA TYR A 57 -10.95 5.60 14.62
C TYR A 57 -10.33 6.98 14.89
N CYS A 58 -10.23 7.81 13.87
CA CYS A 58 -9.61 9.12 13.96
C CYS A 58 -10.22 10.09 12.94
N GLU A 59 -9.93 11.38 13.11
CA GLU A 59 -10.30 12.39 12.10
C GLU A 59 -9.55 12.13 10.79
N PRO A 60 -10.22 12.22 9.64
CA PRO A 60 -9.56 12.02 8.35
C PRO A 60 -8.51 13.10 8.05
N GLY A 61 -7.53 12.75 7.23
CA GLY A 61 -6.50 13.67 6.75
C GLY A 61 -5.31 13.86 7.71
N PHE A 62 -4.62 15.00 7.59
CA PHE A 62 -3.37 15.27 8.31
C PHE A 62 -3.54 15.34 9.84
N LYS A 63 -4.70 15.78 10.33
CA LYS A 63 -4.97 15.87 11.77
C LYS A 63 -4.98 14.49 12.44
N GLY A 64 -5.50 13.47 11.76
CA GLY A 64 -5.58 12.10 12.28
C GLY A 64 -4.22 11.43 12.52
N ILE A 65 -3.16 11.90 11.85
CA ILE A 65 -1.78 11.42 12.09
C ILE A 65 -1.38 11.68 13.55
N PHE A 66 -1.69 12.87 14.07
CA PHE A 66 -1.33 13.25 15.43
C PHE A 66 -2.17 12.52 16.49
N THR A 67 -3.42 12.16 16.15
CA THR A 67 -4.29 11.36 17.02
C THR A 67 -3.82 9.91 17.11
N SER A 68 -3.37 9.33 15.99
CA SER A 68 -2.87 7.94 15.93
C SER A 68 -1.33 7.89 15.97
N TYR A 69 -0.73 8.47 17.01
CA TYR A 69 0.73 8.66 17.09
C TYR A 69 1.54 7.37 16.91
N TYR A 70 1.06 6.22 17.42
CA TYR A 70 1.76 4.95 17.33
C TYR A 70 1.81 4.42 15.88
N VAL A 71 0.70 4.51 15.15
CA VAL A 71 0.65 4.14 13.72
C VAL A 71 1.49 5.11 12.90
N ALA A 72 1.40 6.40 13.18
CA ALA A 72 2.21 7.41 12.51
C ALA A 72 3.71 7.14 12.70
N LEU A 73 4.14 6.80 13.92
CA LEU A 73 5.52 6.42 14.20
C LEU A 73 5.92 5.17 13.41
N CYS A 74 5.09 4.13 13.41
CA CYS A 74 5.35 2.91 12.62
C CYS A 74 5.46 3.22 11.12
N ALA A 75 4.61 4.10 10.60
CA ALA A 75 4.61 4.52 9.21
C ALA A 75 5.86 5.34 8.86
N VAL A 76 6.30 6.27 9.73
CA VAL A 76 7.56 7.02 9.55
C VAL A 76 8.77 6.09 9.53
N PHE A 77 8.80 5.09 10.41
CA PHE A 77 9.87 4.08 10.38
C PHE A 77 9.82 3.23 9.10
N ALA A 78 8.64 2.79 8.68
CA ALA A 78 8.48 2.05 7.43
C ALA A 78 8.86 2.91 6.21
N ALA A 79 8.58 4.21 6.24
CA ALA A 79 8.94 5.18 5.22
C ALA A 79 10.45 5.40 5.08
N LEU A 80 11.29 4.93 6.01
CA LEU A 80 12.74 4.85 5.79
C LEU A 80 13.08 3.93 4.61
N GLY A 81 12.23 2.95 4.29
CA GLY A 81 12.37 2.13 3.08
C GLY A 81 12.26 2.98 1.82
N GLY A 82 11.29 3.90 1.79
CA GLY A 82 11.16 4.91 0.74
C GLY A 82 12.37 5.86 0.69
N LEU A 83 12.85 6.32 1.84
CA LEU A 83 14.04 7.18 1.90
C LEU A 83 15.26 6.51 1.26
N LEU A 84 15.47 5.21 1.52
CA LEU A 84 16.55 4.42 0.92
C LEU A 84 16.42 4.29 -0.60
N PHE A 85 15.19 4.02 -1.07
CA PHE A 85 14.88 3.97 -2.50
C PHE A 85 15.26 5.31 -3.18
N GLY A 86 14.80 6.43 -2.62
CA GLY A 86 15.09 7.74 -3.17
C GLY A 86 16.56 8.14 -3.07
N TYR A 87 17.21 7.81 -1.96
CA TYR A 87 18.62 8.12 -1.75
C TYR A 87 19.51 7.46 -2.81
N ASP A 88 19.32 6.17 -3.09
CA ASP A 88 20.13 5.45 -4.08
C ASP A 88 19.98 6.06 -5.49
N GLN A 89 18.75 6.38 -5.89
CA GLN A 89 18.46 7.07 -7.17
C GLN A 89 19.16 8.43 -7.26
N GLY A 90 19.14 9.21 -6.17
CA GLY A 90 19.81 10.51 -6.13
C GLY A 90 21.33 10.41 -6.20
N VAL A 91 21.92 9.42 -5.53
CA VAL A 91 23.38 9.24 -5.48
C VAL A 91 23.96 8.95 -6.87
N VAL A 92 23.34 8.02 -7.61
CA VAL A 92 23.84 7.61 -8.92
C VAL A 92 23.75 8.74 -9.94
N SER A 93 22.69 9.55 -9.89
CA SER A 93 22.50 10.67 -10.82
C SER A 93 23.66 11.66 -10.82
N VAL A 94 24.28 11.92 -9.67
CA VAL A 94 25.39 12.87 -9.54
C VAL A 94 26.75 12.22 -9.79
N ILE A 95 26.99 11.03 -9.22
CA ILE A 95 28.29 10.33 -9.31
C ILE A 95 28.68 9.99 -10.75
N LEU A 96 27.73 9.73 -11.64
CA LEU A 96 28.01 9.44 -13.06
C LEU A 96 28.66 10.61 -13.82
N THR A 97 28.67 11.80 -13.25
CA THR A 97 29.26 13.02 -13.82
C THR A 97 30.52 13.48 -13.08
N GLU A 98 30.96 12.73 -12.08
CA GLU A 98 32.05 13.10 -11.20
C GLU A 98 33.42 12.66 -11.77
N GLU A 99 34.40 13.57 -11.81
CA GLU A 99 35.71 13.33 -12.43
C GLU A 99 36.47 12.17 -11.75
N GLN A 100 36.39 12.08 -10.42
CA GLN A 100 37.00 11.04 -9.61
C GLN A 100 36.44 9.66 -9.96
N PHE A 101 35.13 9.59 -10.25
CA PHE A 101 34.46 8.36 -10.66
C PHE A 101 34.83 7.96 -12.10
N LEU A 102 34.84 8.93 -13.03
CA LEU A 102 35.21 8.71 -14.43
C LEU A 102 36.68 8.29 -14.59
N THR A 103 37.57 8.86 -13.77
CA THR A 103 38.99 8.48 -13.72
C THR A 103 39.16 7.04 -13.25
N ARG A 104 38.32 6.59 -12.29
CA ARG A 104 38.39 5.22 -11.76
C ARG A 104 37.80 4.18 -12.69
N PHE A 105 36.72 4.54 -13.38
CA PHE A 105 35.97 3.67 -14.29
C PHE A 105 36.00 4.24 -15.71
N THR A 106 37.17 4.19 -16.34
CA THR A 106 37.45 4.79 -17.66
C THR A 106 36.54 4.28 -18.79
N ARG A 107 35.89 3.12 -18.64
CA ARG A 107 34.87 2.61 -19.58
C ARG A 107 33.62 3.48 -19.68
N ILE A 108 33.40 4.31 -18.66
CA ILE A 108 32.24 5.18 -18.50
C ILE A 108 32.62 6.62 -18.93
N ASP A 109 33.91 6.92 -19.07
CA ASP A 109 34.37 8.25 -19.46
C ASP A 109 34.02 8.59 -20.92
N GLU A 110 33.68 9.85 -21.19
CA GLU A 110 33.18 10.31 -22.50
C GLU A 110 34.21 10.14 -23.62
N GLY A 111 35.50 10.08 -23.28
CA GLY A 111 36.59 9.78 -24.21
C GLY A 111 36.66 8.31 -24.65
N SER A 112 35.91 7.40 -24.03
CA SER A 112 35.91 5.97 -24.35
C SER A 112 34.83 5.59 -25.38
N GLY A 113 35.18 4.71 -26.33
CA GLY A 113 34.20 4.15 -27.26
C GLY A 113 33.10 3.39 -26.51
N ASN A 114 31.83 3.73 -26.76
CA ASN A 114 30.64 3.18 -26.11
C ASN A 114 30.39 3.60 -24.64
N ALA A 115 30.97 4.72 -24.18
CA ALA A 115 30.74 5.26 -22.83
C ALA A 115 29.26 5.34 -22.44
N GLY A 116 28.40 5.81 -23.36
CA GLY A 116 26.95 5.92 -23.13
C GLY A 116 26.28 4.57 -22.86
N PHE A 117 26.70 3.50 -23.53
CA PHE A 117 26.19 2.15 -23.26
C PHE A 117 26.59 1.67 -21.87
N TRP A 118 27.85 1.86 -21.46
CA TRP A 118 28.31 1.45 -20.13
C TRP A 118 27.69 2.29 -19.01
N LYS A 119 27.53 3.61 -19.19
CA LYS A 119 26.73 4.46 -18.28
C LYS A 119 25.31 3.92 -18.14
N GLY A 120 24.65 3.68 -19.28
CA GLY A 120 23.27 3.19 -19.31
C GLY A 120 23.11 1.81 -18.68
N LEU A 121 24.03 0.88 -18.97
CA LEU A 121 24.02 -0.46 -18.38
C LEU A 121 24.20 -0.40 -16.87
N LEU A 122 25.16 0.39 -16.36
CA LEU A 122 25.38 0.55 -14.94
C LEU A 122 24.13 1.06 -14.21
N THR A 123 23.46 2.06 -14.78
CA THR A 123 22.21 2.61 -14.24
C THR A 123 21.06 1.61 -14.35
N ALA A 124 20.90 0.92 -15.49
CA ALA A 124 19.79 0.01 -15.72
C ALA A 124 19.85 -1.27 -14.85
N MET A 125 21.04 -1.69 -14.42
CA MET A 125 21.18 -2.92 -13.62
C MET A 125 20.53 -2.83 -12.24
N ILE A 126 20.37 -1.63 -11.68
CA ILE A 126 19.60 -1.47 -10.44
C ILE A 126 18.11 -1.70 -10.66
N GLU A 127 17.57 -1.18 -11.76
CA GLU A 127 16.16 -1.34 -12.14
C GLU A 127 15.86 -2.79 -12.50
N LEU A 128 16.80 -3.48 -13.16
CA LEU A 128 16.69 -4.93 -13.41
C LEU A 128 16.66 -5.71 -12.10
N GLY A 129 17.53 -5.37 -11.16
CA GLY A 129 17.49 -5.93 -9.80
C GLY A 129 16.17 -5.64 -9.11
N ALA A 130 15.69 -4.39 -9.18
CA ALA A 130 14.45 -3.97 -8.53
C ALA A 130 13.23 -4.69 -9.10
N LEU A 131 13.15 -4.88 -10.42
CA LEU A 131 12.12 -5.68 -11.06
C LEU A 131 12.07 -7.11 -10.49
N LEU A 132 13.21 -7.79 -10.46
CA LEU A 132 13.27 -9.16 -9.94
C LEU A 132 13.00 -9.23 -8.44
N GLY A 133 13.47 -8.24 -7.68
CA GLY A 133 13.19 -8.11 -6.25
C GLY A 133 11.69 -7.95 -5.98
N ALA A 134 11.04 -7.02 -6.68
CA ALA A 134 9.62 -6.72 -6.53
C ALA A 134 8.72 -7.91 -6.93
N LEU A 135 9.04 -8.59 -8.04
CA LEU A 135 8.28 -9.75 -8.53
C LEU A 135 8.25 -10.91 -7.51
N ASN A 136 9.38 -11.16 -6.85
CA ASN A 136 9.47 -12.23 -5.85
C ASN A 136 8.88 -11.82 -4.49
N GLN A 137 8.83 -10.52 -4.20
CA GLN A 137 8.51 -10.04 -2.86
C GLN A 137 7.09 -10.36 -2.41
N GLY A 138 6.11 -10.35 -3.30
CA GLY A 138 4.72 -10.69 -2.95
C GLY A 138 4.61 -12.08 -2.31
N TRP A 139 5.24 -13.09 -2.93
CA TRP A 139 5.28 -14.45 -2.40
C TRP A 139 6.01 -14.53 -1.05
N ILE A 140 7.14 -13.83 -0.90
CA ILE A 140 7.92 -13.83 0.34
C ILE A 140 7.11 -13.18 1.48
N ALA A 141 6.46 -12.04 1.21
CA ALA A 141 5.64 -11.28 2.15
C ALA A 141 4.44 -12.08 2.67
N ASP A 142 3.79 -12.84 1.79
CA ASP A 142 2.66 -13.69 2.16
C ASP A 142 3.11 -14.96 2.88
N LYS A 143 4.25 -15.55 2.48
CA LYS A 143 4.78 -16.76 3.10
C LYS A 143 5.32 -16.51 4.51
N TYR A 144 6.22 -15.55 4.69
CA TYR A 144 6.98 -15.39 5.94
C TYR A 144 6.46 -14.29 6.85
N SER A 145 6.04 -13.15 6.27
CA SER A 145 5.49 -11.94 6.91
C SER A 145 6.13 -10.70 6.28
N ARG A 146 5.35 -9.62 6.17
CA ARG A 146 5.81 -8.30 5.71
C ARG A 146 7.02 -7.79 6.51
N LYS A 147 6.99 -8.00 7.83
CA LYS A 147 8.08 -7.62 8.75
C LYS A 147 9.41 -8.33 8.43
N TYR A 148 9.37 -9.64 8.24
CA TYR A 148 10.58 -10.41 7.92
C TYR A 148 11.05 -10.16 6.49
N SER A 149 10.13 -9.94 5.56
CA SER A 149 10.46 -9.56 4.18
C SER A 149 11.21 -8.23 4.11
N ILE A 150 10.86 -7.24 4.95
CA ILE A 150 11.63 -5.98 5.07
C ILE A 150 13.05 -6.25 5.57
N VAL A 151 13.22 -7.09 6.60
CA VAL A 151 14.57 -7.44 7.12
C VAL A 151 15.43 -8.08 6.03
N ILE A 152 14.88 -9.05 5.30
CA ILE A 152 15.61 -9.71 4.19
C ILE A 152 16.00 -8.68 3.13
N ALA A 153 15.05 -7.81 2.75
CA ALA A 153 15.30 -6.77 1.75
C ALA A 153 16.42 -5.80 2.19
N VAL A 154 16.41 -5.38 3.47
CA VAL A 154 17.46 -4.54 4.07
C VAL A 154 18.82 -5.25 4.06
N VAL A 155 18.88 -6.54 4.37
CA VAL A 155 20.14 -7.30 4.36
C VAL A 155 20.70 -7.36 2.94
N VAL A 156 19.87 -7.70 1.94
CA VAL A 156 20.27 -7.75 0.53
C VAL A 156 20.74 -6.37 0.05
N PHE A 157 19.98 -5.32 0.37
CA PHE A 157 20.36 -3.94 0.05
C PHE A 157 21.68 -3.52 0.70
N THR A 158 21.88 -3.87 1.98
CA THR A 158 23.10 -3.54 2.73
C THR A 158 24.32 -4.23 2.13
N ILE A 159 24.21 -5.50 1.75
CA ILE A 159 25.28 -6.24 1.05
C ILE A 159 25.59 -5.56 -0.29
N GLY A 160 24.57 -5.23 -1.09
CA GLY A 160 24.74 -4.50 -2.34
C GLY A 160 25.45 -3.16 -2.13
N SER A 161 25.02 -2.38 -1.15
CA SER A 161 25.60 -1.07 -0.80
C SER A 161 27.05 -1.16 -0.34
N ALA A 162 27.38 -2.17 0.47
CA ALA A 162 28.75 -2.44 0.91
C ALA A 162 29.67 -2.81 -0.27
N LEU A 163 29.18 -3.65 -1.19
CA LEU A 163 29.90 -4.00 -2.42
C LEU A 163 30.09 -2.79 -3.34
N GLN A 164 29.09 -1.91 -3.45
CA GLN A 164 29.20 -0.67 -4.23
C GLN A 164 30.26 0.26 -3.63
N THR A 165 30.26 0.42 -2.31
CA THR A 165 31.26 1.23 -1.58
C THR A 165 32.68 0.68 -1.78
N GLY A 166 32.81 -0.64 -1.76
CA GLY A 166 34.08 -1.36 -1.91
C GLY A 166 34.52 -1.59 -3.35
N ALA A 167 33.77 -1.15 -4.35
CA ALA A 167 34.00 -1.54 -5.74
C ALA A 167 35.41 -1.18 -6.24
N VAL A 168 36.06 -2.15 -6.90
CA VAL A 168 37.41 -2.00 -7.47
C VAL A 168 37.43 -2.08 -9.00
N ASP A 169 36.36 -2.55 -9.61
CA ASP A 169 36.25 -2.69 -11.06
C ASP A 169 34.80 -2.50 -11.49
N TYR A 170 34.63 -2.22 -12.79
CA TYR A 170 33.32 -1.92 -13.37
C TYR A 170 32.33 -3.07 -13.17
N ALA A 171 32.79 -4.32 -13.33
CA ALA A 171 31.92 -5.48 -13.23
C ALA A 171 31.44 -5.69 -11.79
N MET A 172 32.33 -5.56 -10.80
CA MET A 172 31.93 -5.57 -9.39
C MET A 172 30.90 -4.48 -9.08
N LEU A 173 31.09 -3.25 -9.56
CA LEU A 173 30.13 -2.18 -9.33
C LEU A 173 28.77 -2.48 -9.97
N THR A 174 28.76 -3.01 -11.19
CA THR A 174 27.54 -3.35 -11.93
C THR A 174 26.78 -4.51 -11.28
N VAL A 175 27.49 -5.53 -10.80
CA VAL A 175 26.89 -6.63 -10.03
C VAL A 175 26.39 -6.14 -8.67
N ALA A 176 27.15 -5.26 -8.00
CA ALA A 176 26.73 -4.67 -6.74
C ALA A 176 25.46 -3.82 -6.89
N ARG A 177 25.30 -3.10 -8.01
CA ARG A 177 24.07 -2.40 -8.40
C ARG A 177 22.89 -3.34 -8.53
N PHE A 178 23.07 -4.47 -9.21
CA PHE A 178 22.03 -5.48 -9.34
C PHE A 178 21.59 -6.04 -7.97
N ILE A 179 22.55 -6.39 -7.12
CA ILE A 179 22.28 -6.90 -5.76
C ILE A 179 21.58 -5.84 -4.91
N GLY A 180 22.04 -4.60 -4.94
CA GLY A 180 21.39 -3.47 -4.27
C GLY A 180 19.95 -3.28 -4.77
N GLY A 181 19.76 -3.33 -6.09
CA GLY A 181 18.48 -3.24 -6.76
C GLY A 181 17.49 -4.32 -6.30
N LEU A 182 17.92 -5.57 -6.14
CA LEU A 182 17.07 -6.63 -5.57
C LEU A 182 16.49 -6.22 -4.21
N GLY A 183 17.33 -5.69 -3.31
CA GLY A 183 16.88 -5.23 -2.00
C GLY A 183 15.94 -4.02 -2.08
N ILE A 184 16.27 -3.05 -2.93
CA ILE A 184 15.43 -1.85 -3.15
C ILE A 184 14.06 -2.21 -3.72
N GLY A 185 14.00 -3.09 -4.72
CA GLY A 185 12.73 -3.52 -5.32
C GLY A 185 11.87 -4.36 -4.38
N MET A 186 12.51 -5.16 -3.51
CA MET A 186 11.80 -5.82 -2.42
C MET A 186 11.22 -4.80 -1.44
N LEU A 187 11.97 -3.74 -1.08
CA LEU A 187 11.49 -2.68 -0.21
C LEU A 187 10.33 -1.88 -0.82
N SER A 188 10.42 -1.50 -2.10
CA SER A 188 9.39 -0.70 -2.78
C SER A 188 8.04 -1.40 -2.87
N MET A 189 8.00 -2.74 -2.85
CA MET A 189 6.76 -3.50 -2.80
C MET A 189 6.23 -3.68 -1.37
N VAL A 190 7.10 -4.03 -0.42
CA VAL A 190 6.65 -4.44 0.93
C VAL A 190 6.39 -3.27 1.89
N ALA A 191 7.11 -2.16 1.75
CA ALA A 191 6.95 -0.99 2.61
C ALA A 191 5.54 -0.36 2.49
N PRO A 192 5.03 -0.03 1.27
CA PRO A 192 3.67 0.51 1.14
C PRO A 192 2.62 -0.52 1.53
N LEU A 193 2.86 -1.80 1.23
CA LEU A 193 1.97 -2.88 1.67
C LEU A 193 1.86 -2.92 3.19
N TYR A 194 3.00 -2.91 3.89
CA TYR A 194 3.02 -2.93 5.35
C TYR A 194 2.31 -1.71 5.93
N ILE A 195 2.61 -0.50 5.44
CA ILE A 195 1.94 0.74 5.86
C ILE A 195 0.43 0.63 5.66
N SER A 196 -0.02 0.13 4.50
CA SER A 196 -1.44 0.02 4.19
C SER A 196 -2.20 -0.90 5.17
N GLU A 197 -1.55 -1.96 5.64
CA GLU A 197 -2.15 -2.99 6.50
C GLU A 197 -2.18 -2.62 7.98
N ILE A 198 -1.26 -1.77 8.43
CA ILE A 198 -1.26 -1.29 9.81
C ILE A 198 -2.11 -0.02 9.98
N SER A 199 -2.37 0.70 8.88
CA SER A 199 -3.04 2.00 8.89
C SER A 199 -4.56 1.90 9.10
N PRO A 200 -5.15 2.79 9.91
CA PRO A 200 -6.59 3.02 9.90
C PRO A 200 -7.07 3.45 8.51
N PRO A 201 -8.27 3.05 8.08
CA PRO A 201 -8.83 3.46 6.79
C PRO A 201 -8.81 4.98 6.55
N GLU A 202 -8.99 5.79 7.60
CA GLU A 202 -9.18 7.24 7.53
C GLU A 202 -7.90 8.03 7.22
N ILE A 203 -6.73 7.48 7.59
CA ILE A 203 -5.42 8.13 7.39
C ILE A 203 -4.47 7.33 6.50
N ARG A 204 -4.88 6.13 6.05
CA ARG A 204 -4.07 5.26 5.19
C ARG A 204 -3.51 5.99 3.97
N GLY A 205 -4.34 6.76 3.28
CA GLY A 205 -3.90 7.55 2.12
C GLY A 205 -2.80 8.56 2.48
N THR A 206 -2.96 9.28 3.60
CA THR A 206 -1.95 10.24 4.06
C THR A 206 -0.63 9.55 4.43
N LEU A 207 -0.68 8.38 5.06
CA LEU A 207 0.53 7.63 5.43
C LEU A 207 1.27 7.07 4.21
N LEU A 208 0.56 6.66 3.17
CA LEU A 208 1.17 6.28 1.88
C LEU A 208 1.79 7.49 1.17
N VAL A 209 1.17 8.67 1.25
CA VAL A 209 1.78 9.91 0.70
C VAL A 209 3.04 10.31 1.48
N LEU A 210 3.09 10.07 2.80
CA LEU A 210 4.31 10.30 3.59
C LEU A 210 5.47 9.41 3.16
N GLU A 211 5.19 8.20 2.69
CA GLU A 211 6.20 7.32 2.13
C GLU A 211 6.79 7.89 0.82
N GLU A 212 5.95 8.38 -0.08
CA GLU A 212 6.41 9.06 -1.31
C GLU A 212 7.17 10.35 -1.00
N PHE A 213 6.71 11.12 0.00
CA PHE A 213 7.45 12.28 0.48
C PHE A 213 8.84 11.89 1.02
N SER A 214 8.95 10.73 1.68
CA SER A 214 10.21 10.18 2.16
C SER A 214 11.15 9.80 1.01
N ILE A 215 10.62 9.22 -0.08
CA ILE A 215 11.38 8.95 -1.31
C ILE A 215 11.98 10.24 -1.87
N VAL A 216 11.16 11.25 -2.11
CA VAL A 216 11.63 12.54 -2.65
C VAL A 216 12.65 13.19 -1.70
N THR A 217 12.41 13.13 -0.39
CA THR A 217 13.35 13.61 0.61
C THR A 217 14.70 12.88 0.53
N GLY A 218 14.68 11.55 0.34
CA GLY A 218 15.88 10.74 0.11
C GLY A 218 16.69 11.21 -1.11
N ILE A 219 16.02 11.48 -2.24
CA ILE A 219 16.66 12.01 -3.45
C ILE A 219 17.35 13.35 -3.15
N VAL A 220 16.65 14.27 -2.47
CA VAL A 220 17.19 15.60 -2.14
C VAL A 220 18.39 15.49 -1.20
N ILE A 221 18.32 14.62 -0.17
CA ILE A 221 19.43 14.36 0.74
C ILE A 221 20.65 13.83 -0.02
N ALA A 222 20.44 12.88 -0.93
CA ALA A 222 21.51 12.33 -1.76
C ALA A 222 22.16 13.38 -2.67
N PHE A 223 21.37 14.28 -3.28
CA PHE A 223 21.92 15.40 -4.08
C PHE A 223 22.79 16.34 -3.25
N TRP A 224 22.37 16.71 -2.04
CA TRP A 224 23.18 17.57 -1.18
C TRP A 224 24.46 16.89 -0.71
N ILE A 225 24.39 15.60 -0.36
CA ILE A 225 25.55 14.81 0.05
C ILE A 225 26.54 14.70 -1.12
N THR A 226 26.09 14.24 -2.28
CA THR A 226 26.96 14.06 -3.46
C THR A 226 27.53 15.39 -3.96
N TYR A 227 26.76 16.48 -3.90
CA TYR A 227 27.28 17.82 -4.18
C TYR A 227 28.41 18.20 -3.21
N GLY A 228 28.25 17.92 -1.92
CA GLY A 228 29.28 18.18 -0.91
C GLY A 228 30.52 17.28 -1.08
N THR A 229 30.33 16.00 -1.41
CA THR A 229 31.44 15.05 -1.57
C THR A 229 32.24 15.27 -2.85
N ARG A 230 31.65 15.87 -3.89
CA ARG A 230 32.31 16.21 -5.16
C ARG A 230 33.61 17.01 -4.99
N TYR A 231 33.70 17.84 -3.97
CA TYR A 231 34.87 18.67 -3.69
C TYR A 231 36.03 17.91 -3.03
N MET A 232 35.83 16.63 -2.68
CA MET A 232 36.89 15.81 -2.08
C MET A 232 37.88 15.36 -3.16
N PRO A 233 39.21 15.56 -2.99
CA PRO A 233 40.21 15.21 -4.00
C PRO A 233 40.56 13.70 -4.05
N SER A 234 39.71 12.82 -3.53
CA SER A 234 40.01 11.38 -3.40
C SER A 234 38.86 10.50 -3.88
N GLU A 235 39.09 9.19 -4.05
CA GLU A 235 38.03 8.23 -4.40
C GLU A 235 36.88 8.19 -3.38
N TRP A 236 37.07 8.74 -2.17
CA TRP A 236 35.99 8.87 -1.19
C TRP A 236 34.86 9.78 -1.65
N ALA A 237 35.10 10.62 -2.65
CA ALA A 237 34.10 11.52 -3.21
C ALA A 237 32.84 10.76 -3.71
N TRP A 238 33.04 9.60 -4.36
CA TRP A 238 31.95 8.72 -4.82
C TRP A 238 31.69 7.53 -3.89
N ARG A 239 32.68 7.06 -3.10
CA ARG A 239 32.48 5.94 -2.17
C ARG A 239 31.66 6.32 -0.94
N LEU A 240 31.84 7.54 -0.42
CA LEU A 240 31.20 8.00 0.82
C LEU A 240 29.67 8.08 0.68
N PRO A 241 29.10 8.59 -0.42
CA PRO A 241 27.65 8.53 -0.63
C PRO A 241 27.08 7.10 -0.60
N PHE A 242 27.76 6.11 -1.20
CA PHE A 242 27.34 4.69 -1.10
C PHE A 242 27.50 4.12 0.30
N LEU A 243 28.52 4.53 1.05
CA LEU A 243 28.67 4.10 2.44
C LEU A 243 27.53 4.64 3.31
N LEU A 244 27.14 5.90 3.08
CA LEU A 244 26.15 6.57 3.90
C LEU A 244 24.75 5.95 3.80
N GLN A 245 24.38 5.32 2.69
CA GLN A 245 23.07 4.67 2.55
C GLN A 245 22.90 3.44 3.45
N ILE A 246 24.00 2.85 3.93
CA ILE A 246 23.97 1.70 4.83
C ILE A 246 23.34 2.07 6.18
N PHE A 247 23.59 3.28 6.70
CA PHE A 247 23.10 3.69 8.01
C PHE A 247 21.57 3.74 8.12
N PRO A 248 20.83 4.44 7.22
CA PRO A 248 19.37 4.36 7.21
C PRO A 248 18.86 2.94 6.93
N GLY A 249 19.61 2.13 6.17
CA GLY A 249 19.33 0.71 5.93
C GLY A 249 19.31 -0.09 7.23
N LEU A 250 20.39 -0.03 7.99
CA LEU A 250 20.49 -0.67 9.29
C LEU A 250 19.47 -0.12 10.28
N GLY A 251 19.21 1.19 10.26
CA GLY A 251 18.16 1.82 11.06
C GLY A 251 16.77 1.23 10.80
N LEU A 252 16.41 1.06 9.52
CA LEU A 252 15.17 0.39 9.13
C LEU A 252 15.16 -1.08 9.55
N GLY A 253 16.25 -1.81 9.30
CA GLY A 253 16.36 -3.23 9.63
C GLY A 253 16.27 -3.54 11.13
N ILE A 254 16.83 -2.67 11.97
CA ILE A 254 16.72 -2.77 13.44
C ILE A 254 15.33 -2.29 13.89
N GLY A 255 14.85 -1.17 13.35
CA GLY A 255 13.57 -0.57 13.71
C GLY A 255 12.39 -1.52 13.47
N ILE A 256 12.34 -2.17 12.31
CA ILE A 256 11.23 -3.05 11.92
C ILE A 256 11.07 -4.26 12.87
N ILE A 257 12.12 -4.66 13.58
CA ILE A 257 12.08 -5.75 14.57
C ILE A 257 11.18 -5.38 15.76
N PHE A 258 11.07 -4.10 16.09
CA PHE A 258 10.21 -3.60 17.18
C PHE A 258 8.77 -3.33 16.73
N LEU A 259 8.53 -3.23 15.42
CA LEU A 259 7.22 -2.95 14.87
C LEU A 259 6.30 -4.20 14.93
N PRO A 260 4.97 -3.99 15.06
CA PRO A 260 4.01 -5.09 15.18
C PRO A 260 3.87 -5.84 13.86
N PHE A 261 3.44 -7.10 13.94
CA PHE A 261 3.07 -7.86 12.74
C PHE A 261 1.78 -7.30 12.12
N SER A 262 1.65 -7.45 10.81
CA SER A 262 0.42 -7.11 10.11
C SER A 262 -0.75 -7.97 10.62
N PRO A 263 -1.86 -7.37 11.10
CA PRO A 263 -3.04 -8.10 11.53
C PRO A 263 -3.64 -8.95 10.39
N ARG A 264 -3.62 -8.43 9.17
CA ARG A 264 -4.08 -9.14 7.97
C ARG A 264 -3.25 -10.39 7.67
N TRP A 265 -1.92 -10.28 7.79
CA TRP A 265 -1.04 -11.43 7.63
C TRP A 265 -1.29 -12.50 8.70
N LEU A 266 -1.53 -12.09 9.95
CA LEU A 266 -1.82 -13.02 11.03
C LEU A 266 -3.14 -13.76 10.82
N ALA A 267 -4.18 -13.06 10.40
CA ALA A 267 -5.46 -13.66 10.03
C ALA A 267 -5.31 -14.67 8.87
N SER A 268 -4.50 -14.37 7.86
CA SER A 268 -4.24 -15.31 6.75
C SER A 268 -3.46 -16.57 7.14
N LYS A 269 -2.83 -16.57 8.31
CA LYS A 269 -2.19 -17.75 8.92
C LYS A 269 -3.07 -18.44 9.97
N GLY A 270 -4.33 -18.02 10.14
CA GLY A 270 -5.24 -18.56 11.16
C GLY A 270 -4.89 -18.15 12.59
N ARG A 271 -4.05 -17.13 12.78
CA ARG A 271 -3.60 -16.63 14.09
C ARG A 271 -4.48 -15.46 14.55
N ASP A 272 -5.78 -15.73 14.67
CA ASP A 272 -6.81 -14.70 14.88
C ASP A 272 -6.66 -13.96 16.23
N GLU A 273 -6.27 -14.65 17.31
CA GLU A 273 -6.05 -14.01 18.61
C GLU A 273 -4.90 -13.01 18.58
N GLU A 274 -3.81 -13.35 17.89
CA GLU A 274 -2.67 -12.46 17.72
C GLU A 274 -3.00 -11.30 16.78
N ALA A 275 -3.82 -11.56 15.75
CA ALA A 275 -4.33 -10.52 14.86
C ALA A 275 -5.15 -9.50 15.66
N LEU A 276 -6.04 -9.97 16.56
CA LEU A 276 -6.83 -9.12 17.44
C LEU A 276 -5.95 -8.27 18.36
N HIS A 277 -4.95 -8.89 19.00
CA HIS A 277 -4.06 -8.19 19.93
C HIS A 277 -3.20 -7.13 19.21
N ASN A 278 -2.65 -7.45 18.04
CA ASN A 278 -1.88 -6.49 17.25
C ASN A 278 -2.75 -5.37 16.69
N LEU A 279 -3.98 -5.68 16.25
CA LEU A 279 -4.93 -4.67 15.79
C LEU A 279 -5.33 -3.73 16.93
N ALA A 280 -5.66 -4.26 18.10
CA ALA A 280 -5.94 -3.48 19.32
C ALA A 280 -4.75 -2.57 19.70
N LYS A 281 -3.52 -3.09 19.63
CA LYS A 281 -2.29 -2.32 19.86
C LYS A 281 -2.11 -1.20 18.83
N LEU A 282 -2.36 -1.47 17.55
CA LEU A 282 -2.29 -0.48 16.48
C LEU A 282 -3.34 0.62 16.64
N ARG A 283 -4.57 0.26 17.03
CA ARG A 283 -5.67 1.20 17.23
C ARG A 283 -5.64 1.89 18.60
N GLN A 284 -4.73 1.49 19.51
CA GLN A 284 -4.64 1.98 20.89
C GLN A 284 -5.97 1.85 21.65
N LEU A 285 -6.68 0.74 21.43
CA LEU A 285 -7.99 0.44 22.01
C LEU A 285 -7.99 -0.96 22.63
N PRO A 286 -8.87 -1.26 23.59
CA PRO A 286 -8.99 -2.61 24.15
C PRO A 286 -9.52 -3.59 23.09
N THR A 287 -9.18 -4.88 23.23
CA THR A 287 -9.64 -5.96 22.35
C THR A 287 -11.16 -6.18 22.38
N THR A 288 -11.84 -5.64 23.39
CA THR A 288 -13.30 -5.67 23.55
C THR A 288 -14.01 -4.52 22.81
N ASP A 289 -13.28 -3.56 22.24
CA ASP A 289 -13.89 -2.45 21.51
C ASP A 289 -14.60 -2.99 20.25
N ARG A 290 -15.86 -2.58 20.06
CA ARG A 290 -16.71 -3.00 18.95
C ARG A 290 -16.06 -2.75 17.59
N ARG A 291 -15.37 -1.62 17.43
CA ARG A 291 -14.74 -1.22 16.15
C ARG A 291 -13.59 -2.16 15.79
N VAL A 292 -12.76 -2.49 16.79
CA VAL A 292 -11.61 -3.40 16.61
C VAL A 292 -12.11 -4.80 16.23
N GLN A 293 -13.17 -5.28 16.88
CA GLN A 293 -13.74 -6.59 16.55
C GLN A 293 -14.34 -6.60 15.14
N LEU A 294 -15.12 -5.57 14.77
CA LEU A 294 -15.69 -5.45 13.43
C LEU A 294 -14.59 -5.41 12.36
N GLU A 295 -13.53 -4.63 12.56
CA GLU A 295 -12.41 -4.58 11.62
C GLU A 295 -11.70 -5.94 11.50
N LEU A 296 -11.56 -6.68 12.59
CA LEU A 296 -11.02 -8.04 12.52
C LEU A 296 -11.95 -9.00 11.75
N PHE A 297 -13.27 -8.91 11.96
CA PHE A 297 -14.24 -9.69 11.20
C PHE A 297 -14.16 -9.38 9.71
N ASP A 298 -14.07 -8.10 9.33
CA ASP A 298 -13.89 -7.68 7.93
C ASP A 298 -12.60 -8.28 7.33
N ILE A 299 -11.48 -8.20 8.06
CA ILE A 299 -10.20 -8.76 7.62
C ILE A 299 -10.31 -10.28 7.42
N ARG A 300 -10.96 -11.00 8.34
CA ARG A 300 -11.13 -12.46 8.24
C ARG A 300 -12.02 -12.85 7.07
N ALA A 301 -13.12 -12.12 6.85
CA ALA A 301 -14.00 -12.35 5.71
C ALA A 301 -13.25 -12.16 4.37
N GLU A 302 -12.45 -11.10 4.26
CA GLU A 302 -11.66 -10.85 3.04
C GLU A 302 -10.59 -11.91 2.81
N VAL A 303 -9.91 -12.36 3.88
CA VAL A 303 -8.91 -13.43 3.83
C VAL A 303 -9.55 -14.76 3.41
N ALA A 304 -10.71 -15.12 3.97
CA ALA A 304 -11.42 -16.35 3.63
C ALA A 304 -11.83 -16.38 2.15
N LEU A 305 -12.40 -15.26 1.67
CA LEU A 305 -12.75 -15.09 0.25
C LEU A 305 -11.51 -15.25 -0.66
N HIS A 306 -10.38 -14.65 -0.29
CA HIS A 306 -9.14 -14.80 -1.06
C HIS A 306 -8.63 -16.25 -1.08
N GLN A 307 -8.80 -17.00 0.01
CA GLN A 307 -8.42 -18.41 0.07
C GLN A 307 -9.31 -19.29 -0.80
N GLU A 308 -10.63 -19.05 -0.80
CA GLU A 308 -11.58 -19.75 -1.67
C GLU A 308 -11.28 -19.48 -3.15
N ILE A 309 -11.11 -18.21 -3.54
CA ILE A 309 -10.75 -17.83 -4.92
C ILE A 309 -9.44 -18.50 -5.35
N ASN A 310 -8.45 -18.57 -4.47
CA ASN A 310 -7.19 -19.24 -4.77
C ASN A 310 -7.34 -20.75 -4.93
N ALA A 311 -8.16 -21.40 -4.09
CA ALA A 311 -8.45 -22.83 -4.20
C ALA A 311 -9.20 -23.18 -5.50
N GLU A 312 -10.10 -22.31 -5.95
CA GLU A 312 -10.80 -22.49 -7.24
C GLU A 312 -9.89 -22.30 -8.46
N ARG A 313 -8.97 -21.31 -8.41
CA ARG A 313 -8.06 -21.01 -9.53
C ARG A 313 -6.86 -21.96 -9.62
N HIS A 314 -6.45 -22.55 -8.50
CA HIS A 314 -5.28 -23.41 -8.39
C HIS A 314 -5.61 -24.67 -7.57
N PRO A 315 -6.39 -25.61 -8.13
CA PRO A 315 -6.79 -26.85 -7.45
C PRO A 315 -5.63 -27.83 -7.20
#